data_AF-A0A2T2TTC8-F1
#
_entry.id   AF-A0A2T2TTC8-F1
#
_cell.length_a   1.000
_cell.length_b   1.000
_cell.length_c   1.000
_cell.angle_alpha   90.00
_cell.angle_beta   90.00
_cell.angle_gamma   90.00
#
_symmetry.space_group_name_H-M   'P 1'
#
loop_
_entity.id
_entity.type
_entity.pdbx_description
1 polymer ?
#
loop_
_entity_poly.entity_id
_entity_poly.type
_entity_poly.pdbx_seq_one_letter_code
_entity_poly.pdbx_strand_id
1 'polypeptide(L)'
;MASEEPLLTATAILCPSGCHVMPGVRMGRLSKAGLVCDLLAHSAFDVAALGDRDGLQRYANLRRFVEVIDDWEADDRLSFGEFMRRLGRLRAGRVDDETSLADIADMDSEDTVKLLTAHTAKGLEFPVVVLADTTRNEAYGKVCDEPFLADRRHGLALRPSTGASTQPRDGEFPTFSGGWFHEDDSGYDLDRGLLWVSEVRGDDGRIRHHHPFRGYVEDRRAEFWRLLYVAVTRAGDHLVVPLADPGGGKASEWATWAGALAKYLDPGAN
;
A
#
# COMPACT_ATOMS: atom_id res chain seq x y z
N MET A 1 17.55 -42.77 -39.77
CA MET A 1 16.43 -41.97 -39.20
C MET A 1 17.05 -41.05 -38.17
N ALA A 2 17.30 -39.81 -38.59
CA ALA A 2 17.93 -38.78 -37.78
C ALA A 2 16.91 -38.20 -36.81
N SER A 3 17.32 -38.03 -35.55
CA SER A 3 16.64 -37.27 -34.51
C SER A 3 17.02 -35.80 -34.64
N GLU A 4 16.06 -34.93 -34.97
CA GLU A 4 16.23 -33.49 -34.88
C GLU A 4 15.85 -33.02 -33.46
N GLU A 5 16.85 -32.55 -32.72
CA GLU A 5 16.67 -31.77 -31.49
C GLU A 5 16.16 -30.36 -31.85
N PRO A 6 15.23 -29.76 -31.09
CA PRO A 6 14.86 -28.37 -31.31
C PRO A 6 15.98 -27.46 -30.77
N LEU A 7 16.69 -26.83 -31.70
CA LEU A 7 17.62 -25.73 -31.43
C LEU A 7 16.89 -24.59 -30.68
N LEU A 8 17.13 -24.48 -29.38
CA LEU A 8 16.83 -23.28 -28.60
C LEU A 8 17.65 -22.11 -29.18
N THR A 9 17.03 -21.38 -30.09
CA THR A 9 17.55 -20.11 -30.58
C THR A 9 17.30 -19.07 -29.50
N ALA A 10 18.30 -18.84 -28.65
CA ALA A 10 18.32 -17.74 -27.70
C ALA A 10 18.49 -16.42 -28.46
N THR A 11 17.37 -15.82 -28.87
CA THR A 11 17.35 -14.44 -29.37
C THR A 11 17.58 -13.52 -28.18
N ALA A 12 18.82 -13.03 -28.03
CA ALA A 12 19.13 -11.95 -27.11
C ALA A 12 18.43 -10.67 -27.59
N ILE A 13 17.36 -10.27 -26.90
CA ILE A 13 16.76 -8.95 -27.06
C ILE A 13 17.71 -7.96 -26.38
N LEU A 14 18.57 -7.34 -27.19
CA LEU A 14 19.33 -6.16 -26.79
C LEU A 14 18.35 -5.01 -26.52
N CYS A 15 18.25 -4.62 -25.25
CA CYS A 15 17.59 -3.39 -24.84
C CYS A 15 18.22 -2.18 -25.59
N PRO A 16 17.45 -1.32 -26.27
CA PRO A 16 17.96 -0.23 -27.10
C PRO A 16 18.36 1.01 -26.28
N SER A 17 18.97 0.81 -25.11
CA SER A 17 19.45 1.88 -24.25
C SER A 17 20.90 1.62 -23.83
N GLY A 18 21.82 1.79 -24.78
CA GLY A 18 23.13 2.40 -24.50
C GLY A 18 24.12 1.72 -23.54
N CYS A 19 24.02 0.42 -23.21
CA CYS A 19 25.10 -0.26 -22.49
C CYS A 19 26.25 -0.63 -23.44
N HIS A 20 27.15 0.33 -23.70
CA HIS A 20 28.47 0.02 -24.23
C HIS A 20 29.27 -0.77 -23.20
N VAL A 21 29.61 -2.01 -23.52
CA VAL A 21 30.71 -2.74 -22.87
C VAL A 21 31.99 -1.97 -23.18
N MET A 22 32.51 -1.21 -22.21
CA MET A 22 33.77 -0.48 -22.35
C MET A 22 34.93 -1.24 -21.70
N PRO A 23 35.96 -1.65 -22.45
CA PRO A 23 37.26 -2.00 -21.88
C PRO A 23 38.04 -0.71 -21.57
N GLY A 24 38.47 -0.55 -20.32
CA GLY A 24 39.37 0.52 -19.89
C GLY A 24 38.73 1.54 -18.95
N VAL A 25 38.82 1.28 -17.64
CA VAL A 25 38.40 2.22 -16.60
C VAL A 25 39.31 3.46 -16.62
N ARG A 26 38.82 4.57 -17.19
CA ARG A 26 39.25 5.92 -16.81
C ARG A 26 38.44 6.31 -15.58
N MET A 27 39.08 6.34 -14.42
CA MET A 27 38.46 6.65 -13.14
C MET A 27 38.17 8.16 -13.03
N GLY A 28 37.12 8.61 -13.73
CA GLY A 28 36.40 9.83 -13.38
C GLY A 28 35.61 9.63 -12.08
N ARG A 29 35.07 10.70 -11.49
CA ARG A 29 34.15 10.58 -10.34
C ARG A 29 32.91 9.81 -10.80
N LEU A 30 32.83 8.53 -10.45
CA LEU A 30 31.65 7.71 -10.67
C LEU A 30 30.51 8.22 -9.77
N SER A 31 29.29 8.22 -10.30
CA SER A 31 28.07 8.38 -9.51
C SER A 31 27.95 7.22 -8.52
N LYS A 32 27.15 7.36 -7.45
CA LYS A 32 26.94 6.24 -6.51
C LYS A 32 26.18 5.10 -7.17
N ALA A 33 25.25 5.40 -8.09
CA ALA A 33 24.63 4.39 -8.93
C ALA A 33 25.66 3.65 -9.80
N GLY A 34 26.57 4.39 -10.43
CA GLY A 34 27.67 3.84 -11.22
C GLY A 34 28.60 2.95 -10.41
N LEU A 35 28.96 3.36 -9.19
CA LEU A 35 29.76 2.55 -8.27
C LEU A 35 29.09 1.21 -7.92
N VAL A 36 27.77 1.22 -7.69
CA VAL A 36 27.01 0.01 -7.38
C VAL A 36 26.91 -0.90 -8.61
N CYS A 37 26.65 -0.34 -9.79
CA CYS A 37 26.71 -1.07 -11.06
C CYS A 37 28.06 -1.77 -11.26
N ASP A 38 29.16 -1.04 -11.08
CA ASP A 38 30.51 -1.59 -11.22
C ASP A 38 30.74 -2.72 -10.21
N LEU A 39 30.28 -2.57 -8.97
CA LEU A 39 30.39 -3.60 -7.94
C LEU A 39 29.60 -4.87 -8.30
N LEU A 40 28.37 -4.72 -8.79
CA LEU A 40 27.54 -5.85 -9.24
C LEU A 40 28.21 -6.59 -10.40
N ALA A 41 28.70 -5.85 -11.40
CA ALA A 41 29.38 -6.41 -12.56
C ALA A 41 30.71 -7.10 -12.19
N HIS A 42 31.52 -6.47 -11.34
CA HIS A 42 32.82 -7.03 -10.92
C HIS A 42 32.69 -8.26 -10.02
N SER A 43 31.62 -8.34 -9.23
CA SER A 43 31.33 -9.52 -8.41
C SER A 43 30.60 -10.63 -9.17
N ALA A 44 30.16 -10.37 -10.40
CA ALA A 44 29.26 -11.22 -11.18
C ALA A 44 27.99 -11.60 -10.40
N PHE A 45 27.56 -10.75 -9.45
CA PHE A 45 26.43 -11.05 -8.58
C PHE A 45 25.11 -11.05 -9.35
N ASP A 46 24.98 -10.19 -10.36
CA ASP A 46 23.84 -10.15 -11.27
C ASP A 46 23.69 -11.44 -12.10
N VAL A 47 24.80 -11.99 -12.59
CA VAL A 47 24.84 -13.28 -13.30
C VAL A 47 24.56 -14.44 -12.35
N ALA A 48 25.16 -14.44 -11.16
CA ALA A 48 24.91 -15.46 -10.15
C ALA A 48 23.43 -15.49 -9.74
N ALA A 49 22.80 -14.33 -9.60
CA ALA A 49 21.38 -14.21 -9.27
C ALA A 49 20.47 -14.86 -10.33
N LEU A 50 20.84 -14.81 -11.61
CA LEU A 50 20.07 -15.47 -12.69
C LEU A 50 20.06 -17.00 -12.58
N GLY A 51 21.02 -17.60 -11.86
CA GLY A 51 21.10 -19.05 -11.65
C GLY A 51 20.10 -19.60 -10.63
N ASP A 52 19.39 -18.74 -9.90
CA ASP A 52 18.38 -19.13 -8.93
C ASP A 52 17.02 -19.46 -9.56
N ARG A 53 16.16 -20.18 -8.81
CA ARG A 53 14.79 -20.51 -9.27
C ARG A 53 13.95 -19.29 -9.65
N ASP A 54 14.17 -18.15 -8.99
CA ASP A 54 13.54 -16.85 -9.26
C ASP A 54 14.53 -15.87 -9.91
N GLY A 55 15.46 -16.37 -10.72
CA GLY A 55 16.64 -15.62 -11.13
C GLY A 55 16.33 -14.35 -11.92
N LEU A 56 15.30 -14.38 -12.78
CA LEU A 56 14.81 -13.19 -13.46
C LEU A 56 14.33 -12.13 -12.44
N GLN A 57 13.60 -12.55 -11.40
CA GLN A 57 13.14 -11.66 -10.33
C GLN A 57 14.25 -11.00 -9.55
N ARG A 58 15.27 -11.79 -9.19
CA ARG A 58 16.43 -11.26 -8.49
C ARG A 58 17.21 -10.29 -9.37
N TYR A 59 17.40 -10.63 -10.64
CA TYR A 59 18.09 -9.76 -11.59
C TYR A 59 17.35 -8.43 -11.80
N ALA A 60 16.04 -8.45 -12.00
CA ALA A 60 15.27 -7.23 -12.16
C ALA A 60 15.27 -6.39 -10.88
N ASN A 61 15.16 -7.01 -9.69
CA ASN A 61 15.28 -6.30 -8.42
C ASN A 61 16.65 -5.62 -8.27
N LEU A 62 17.74 -6.23 -8.76
CA LEU A 62 19.06 -5.62 -8.77
C LEU A 62 19.15 -4.42 -9.72
N ARG A 63 18.51 -4.49 -10.89
CA ARG A 63 18.40 -3.34 -11.81
C ARG A 63 17.57 -2.21 -11.19
N ARG A 64 16.42 -2.54 -10.60
CA ARG A 64 15.58 -1.57 -9.89
C ARG A 64 16.32 -0.93 -8.71
N PHE A 65 17.14 -1.69 -7.98
CA PHE A 65 17.97 -1.15 -6.92
C PHE A 65 18.97 -0.10 -7.41
N VAL A 66 19.55 -0.29 -8.60
CA VAL A 66 20.42 0.72 -9.23
C VAL A 66 19.63 1.96 -9.60
N GLU A 67 18.46 1.80 -10.23
CA GLU A 67 17.57 2.91 -10.61
C GLU A 67 17.17 3.76 -9.41
N VAL A 68 16.76 3.13 -8.29
CA VAL A 68 16.42 3.83 -7.04
C VAL A 68 17.59 4.68 -6.52
N ILE A 69 18.83 4.21 -6.67
CA ILE A 69 20.01 4.98 -6.27
C ILE A 69 20.26 6.14 -7.23
N ASP A 70 20.02 5.95 -8.52
CA ASP A 70 20.14 6.99 -9.54
C ASP A 70 19.11 8.11 -9.31
N ASP A 71 17.86 7.75 -9.02
CA ASP A 71 16.78 8.67 -8.65
C ASP A 71 17.19 9.51 -7.42
N TRP A 72 17.77 8.90 -6.39
CA TRP A 72 18.26 9.63 -5.21
C TRP A 72 19.36 10.64 -5.52
N GLU A 73 20.17 10.41 -6.55
CA GLU A 73 21.22 11.34 -7.00
C GLU A 73 20.69 12.42 -7.94
N ALA A 74 19.59 12.15 -8.65
CA ALA A 74 18.92 13.10 -9.53
C ALA A 74 18.16 14.20 -8.75
N ASP A 75 17.54 13.84 -7.63
CA ASP A 75 16.69 14.76 -6.86
C ASP A 75 17.47 15.80 -6.04
N ASP A 76 18.68 15.49 -5.55
CA ASP A 76 19.50 16.41 -4.74
C ASP A 76 20.99 16.02 -4.76
N ARG A 77 21.88 16.90 -4.28
CA ARG A 77 23.29 16.59 -4.03
C ARG A 77 23.40 15.55 -2.90
N LEU A 78 23.28 14.28 -3.26
CA LEU A 78 23.34 13.16 -2.32
C LEU A 78 24.76 13.01 -1.75
N SER A 79 24.93 13.41 -0.48
CA SER A 79 26.16 13.18 0.26
C SER A 79 26.36 11.69 0.55
N PHE A 80 27.60 11.25 0.76
CA PHE A 80 27.90 9.85 1.07
C PHE A 80 27.29 9.41 2.42
N GLY A 81 27.28 10.29 3.42
CA GLY A 81 26.64 10.01 4.71
C GLY A 81 25.12 9.82 4.57
N GLU A 82 24.47 10.63 3.74
CA GLU A 82 23.05 10.48 3.44
C GLU A 82 22.76 9.18 2.69
N PHE A 83 23.58 8.87 1.68
CA PHE A 83 23.48 7.61 0.94
C PHE A 83 23.54 6.39 1.86
N MET A 84 24.52 6.34 2.76
CA MET A 84 24.63 5.24 3.73
C MET A 84 23.44 5.18 4.69
N ARG A 85 22.89 6.34 5.09
CA ARG A 85 21.67 6.40 5.91
C ARG A 85 20.46 5.82 5.18
N ARG A 86 20.27 6.18 3.89
CA ARG A 86 19.17 5.66 3.05
C ARG A 86 19.30 4.14 2.85
N LEU A 87 20.50 3.64 2.53
CA LEU A 87 20.78 2.19 2.46
C LEU A 87 20.50 1.48 3.79
N GLY A 88 20.84 2.10 4.92
CA GLY A 88 20.53 1.58 6.25
C GLY A 88 19.02 1.43 6.49
N ARG A 89 18.20 2.37 6.00
CA ARG A 89 16.73 2.29 6.06
C ARG A 89 16.19 1.13 5.22
N LEU A 90 16.68 1.01 3.97
CA LEU A 90 16.29 -0.11 3.10
C LEU A 90 16.64 -1.47 3.70
N ARG A 91 17.86 -1.61 4.25
CA ARG A 91 18.28 -2.85 4.93
C ARG A 91 17.42 -3.17 6.15
N ALA A 92 16.93 -2.16 6.86
CA ALA A 92 16.04 -2.33 8.01
C ALA A 92 14.58 -2.64 7.63
N GLY A 93 14.28 -2.83 6.34
CA GLY A 93 12.93 -3.07 5.85
C GLY A 93 12.02 -1.84 5.91
N ARG A 94 12.59 -0.64 6.11
CA ARG A 94 11.86 0.62 6.03
C ARG A 94 11.87 1.07 4.58
N VAL A 95 10.98 0.45 3.82
CA VAL A 95 10.75 0.69 2.39
C VAL A 95 9.65 1.75 2.28
N ASP A 96 9.97 2.86 1.63
CA ASP A 96 8.98 3.84 1.17
C ASP A 96 8.42 3.36 -0.20
N ASP A 97 7.26 3.85 -0.64
CA ASP A 97 6.57 3.39 -1.87
C ASP A 97 7.49 3.41 -3.13
N GLU A 98 8.45 4.33 -3.18
CA GLU A 98 9.42 4.49 -4.26
C GLU A 98 10.44 3.33 -4.38
N THR A 99 10.61 2.51 -3.33
CA THR A 99 11.52 1.35 -3.31
C THR A 99 10.78 0.01 -3.44
N SER A 100 9.72 0.00 -4.24
CA SER A 100 9.01 -1.22 -4.63
C SER A 100 9.91 -2.17 -5.44
N LEU A 101 9.60 -3.47 -5.36
CA LEU A 101 10.29 -4.50 -6.15
C LEU A 101 10.11 -4.25 -7.66
N ALA A 102 11.00 -4.84 -8.47
CA ALA A 102 10.90 -4.71 -9.91
C ALA A 102 9.71 -5.50 -10.44
N ASP A 103 8.85 -4.85 -11.22
CA ASP A 103 7.83 -5.54 -12.00
C ASP A 103 8.49 -6.17 -13.23
N ILE A 104 8.35 -7.49 -13.36
CA ILE A 104 8.92 -8.26 -14.50
C ILE A 104 7.83 -8.73 -15.43
N ALA A 105 6.65 -8.93 -14.86
CA ALA A 105 5.47 -9.14 -15.65
C ALA A 105 5.03 -7.80 -16.22
N ASP A 106 5.01 -7.71 -17.55
CA ASP A 106 4.37 -6.61 -18.23
C ASP A 106 2.88 -6.59 -17.86
N MET A 107 2.33 -5.38 -17.67
CA MET A 107 0.90 -5.19 -17.46
C MET A 107 0.09 -5.67 -18.68
N ASP A 108 0.73 -5.81 -19.84
CA ASP A 108 0.12 -6.33 -21.07
C ASP A 108 0.28 -7.86 -21.25
N SER A 109 1.01 -8.56 -20.37
CA SER A 109 1.12 -10.03 -20.41
C SER A 109 -0.24 -10.68 -20.10
N GLU A 110 -0.62 -11.68 -20.90
CA GLU A 110 -1.84 -12.47 -20.71
C GLU A 110 -1.63 -13.67 -19.76
N ASP A 111 -0.40 -14.19 -19.65
CA ASP A 111 -0.09 -15.41 -18.88
C ASP A 111 0.45 -15.08 -17.48
N THR A 112 -0.11 -14.05 -16.84
CA THR A 112 0.30 -13.65 -15.49
C THR A 112 -0.85 -13.07 -14.68
N VAL A 113 -0.91 -13.46 -13.40
CA VAL A 113 -1.86 -12.87 -12.45
C VAL A 113 -1.34 -11.52 -11.98
N LYS A 114 -2.16 -10.48 -12.16
CA LYS A 114 -1.83 -9.10 -11.80
C LYS A 114 -2.39 -8.80 -10.40
N LEU A 115 -1.50 -8.51 -9.45
CA LEU A 115 -1.88 -8.07 -8.10
C LEU A 115 -1.84 -6.55 -8.05
N LEU A 116 -3.01 -5.93 -8.03
CA LEU A 116 -3.15 -4.48 -8.06
C LEU A 116 -3.96 -3.98 -6.87
N THR A 117 -3.69 -2.76 -6.45
CA THR A 117 -4.63 -2.03 -5.58
C THR A 117 -5.81 -1.54 -6.40
N ALA A 118 -6.96 -1.29 -5.75
CA ALA A 118 -8.12 -0.71 -6.43
C ALA A 118 -7.81 0.65 -7.09
N HIS A 119 -6.89 1.44 -6.51
CA HIS A 119 -6.42 2.68 -7.10
C HIS A 119 -5.66 2.46 -8.41
N THR A 120 -4.68 1.56 -8.40
CA THR A 120 -3.85 1.25 -9.58
C THR A 120 -4.66 0.61 -10.69
N ALA A 121 -5.72 -0.14 -10.34
CA ALA A 121 -6.60 -0.76 -11.33
C ALA A 121 -7.51 0.23 -12.08
N LYS A 122 -7.57 1.50 -11.66
CA LYS A 122 -8.45 2.51 -12.27
C LYS A 122 -8.13 2.69 -13.76
N GLY A 123 -9.15 2.50 -14.61
CA GLY A 123 -9.01 2.61 -16.06
C GLY A 123 -8.53 1.33 -16.75
N LEU A 124 -8.24 0.28 -15.99
CA LEU A 124 -7.95 -1.06 -16.52
C LEU A 124 -9.22 -1.92 -16.49
N GLU A 125 -9.30 -2.94 -17.33
CA GLU A 125 -10.37 -3.93 -17.33
C GLU A 125 -9.78 -5.32 -17.53
N PHE A 126 -10.32 -6.30 -16.80
CA PHE A 126 -9.84 -7.68 -16.83
C PHE A 126 -11.02 -8.65 -16.99
N PRO A 127 -10.86 -9.74 -17.75
CA PRO A 127 -11.91 -10.75 -17.90
C PRO A 127 -12.39 -11.30 -16.56
N VAL A 128 -11.44 -11.55 -15.64
CA VAL A 128 -11.71 -12.05 -14.29
C VAL A 128 -11.03 -11.15 -13.26
N VAL A 129 -11.79 -10.68 -12.27
CA VAL A 129 -11.27 -9.93 -11.12
C VAL A 129 -11.61 -10.66 -9.83
N VAL A 130 -10.62 -10.82 -8.96
CA VAL A 130 -10.78 -11.42 -7.63
C VAL A 130 -10.51 -10.36 -6.57
N LEU A 131 -11.48 -10.11 -5.68
CA LEU A 131 -11.26 -9.22 -4.53
C LEU A 131 -10.63 -10.03 -3.39
N ALA A 132 -9.38 -9.75 -3.01
CA ALA A 132 -8.66 -10.60 -2.07
C ALA A 132 -9.07 -10.41 -0.59
N ASP A 133 -9.18 -9.17 -0.11
CA ASP A 133 -9.54 -8.84 1.28
C ASP A 133 -10.73 -7.87 1.32
N THR A 134 -11.92 -8.43 1.52
CA THR A 134 -13.17 -7.68 1.68
C THR A 134 -13.52 -7.44 3.15
N THR A 135 -12.82 -8.09 4.08
CA THR A 135 -13.10 -8.08 5.52
C THR A 135 -12.41 -6.94 6.27
N ARG A 136 -11.49 -6.24 5.61
CA ARG A 136 -10.82 -5.08 6.19
C ARG A 136 -11.83 -4.08 6.74
N ASN A 137 -11.71 -3.82 8.04
CA ASN A 137 -12.58 -2.91 8.76
C ASN A 137 -12.01 -1.49 8.75
N GLU A 138 -12.74 -0.54 8.17
CA GLU A 138 -12.34 0.86 8.18
C GLU A 138 -12.58 1.54 9.52
N ALA A 139 -13.69 1.21 10.18
CA ALA A 139 -14.09 1.87 11.43
C ALA A 139 -13.13 1.58 12.59
N TYR A 140 -12.39 0.46 12.51
CA TYR A 140 -11.32 0.09 13.45
C TYR A 140 -9.93 0.48 12.93
N GLY A 141 -9.88 1.29 11.87
CA GLY A 141 -8.66 1.84 11.31
C GLY A 141 -8.02 2.88 12.24
N LYS A 142 -6.70 3.05 12.07
CA LYS A 142 -5.80 3.94 12.80
C LYS A 142 -6.19 5.43 12.80
N VAL A 143 -7.37 5.83 12.35
CA VAL A 143 -7.76 7.24 12.17
C VAL A 143 -7.85 7.96 13.51
N CYS A 144 -8.42 7.32 14.54
CA CYS A 144 -8.34 7.83 15.91
C CYS A 144 -6.90 7.91 16.42
N ASP A 145 -5.97 7.19 15.78
CA ASP A 145 -4.55 7.18 16.07
C ASP A 145 -3.67 8.07 15.19
N GLU A 146 -4.19 8.63 14.10
CA GLU A 146 -3.42 9.46 13.17
C GLU A 146 -2.89 10.69 13.92
N PRO A 147 -1.59 11.01 13.91
CA PRO A 147 -1.08 12.15 14.67
C PRO A 147 -1.44 13.50 14.02
N PHE A 148 -1.85 13.47 12.76
CA PHE A 148 -2.01 14.62 11.90
C PHE A 148 -3.12 14.38 10.88
N LEU A 149 -3.98 15.37 10.67
CA LEU A 149 -4.98 15.38 9.62
C LEU A 149 -4.88 16.67 8.81
N ALA A 150 -5.11 16.53 7.51
CA ALA A 150 -5.29 17.65 6.61
C ALA A 150 -6.70 17.55 6.02
N ASP A 151 -7.56 18.50 6.36
CA ASP A 151 -8.89 18.64 5.79
C ASP A 151 -9.01 19.97 5.04
N ARG A 152 -9.68 19.92 3.88
CA ARG A 152 -9.82 21.09 3.01
C ARG A 152 -10.75 22.15 3.58
N ARG A 153 -11.68 21.78 4.46
CA ARG A 153 -12.65 22.70 5.09
C ARG A 153 -12.16 23.23 6.44
N HIS A 154 -11.55 22.36 7.25
CA HIS A 154 -11.15 22.70 8.63
C HIS A 154 -9.64 22.98 8.78
N GLY A 155 -8.84 22.78 7.72
CA GLY A 155 -7.40 23.04 7.73
C GLY A 155 -6.59 21.88 8.30
N LEU A 156 -5.55 22.21 9.06
CA LEU A 156 -4.64 21.22 9.64
C LEU A 156 -5.05 20.92 11.09
N ALA A 157 -5.09 19.65 11.47
CA ALA A 157 -5.32 19.21 12.83
C ALA A 157 -4.15 18.34 13.31
N LEU A 158 -3.75 18.55 14.57
CA LEU A 158 -2.77 17.72 15.24
C LEU A 158 -3.46 17.01 16.39
N ARG A 159 -3.26 15.69 16.47
CA ARG A 159 -3.73 14.91 17.61
C ARG A 159 -3.02 15.44 18.85
N PRO A 160 -3.74 15.89 19.88
CA PRO A 160 -3.13 16.28 21.13
C PRO A 160 -2.35 15.10 21.71
N SER A 161 -1.12 15.35 22.16
CA SER A 161 -0.35 14.34 22.88
C SER A 161 -1.02 14.07 24.22
N THR A 162 -1.86 13.04 24.26
CA THR A 162 -2.21 12.42 25.55
C THR A 162 -0.91 11.90 26.14
N GLY A 163 -0.61 12.21 27.40
CA GLY A 163 0.56 11.63 28.08
C GLY A 163 0.43 10.10 28.21
N ALA A 164 1.09 9.50 29.20
CA ALA A 164 0.97 8.05 29.47
C ALA A 164 -0.46 7.57 29.85
N SER A 165 -1.43 8.49 29.93
CA SER A 165 -2.84 8.23 30.18
C SER A 165 -3.66 8.87 29.07
N THR A 166 -4.42 8.05 28.33
CA THR A 166 -5.50 8.51 27.45
C THR A 166 -6.72 8.99 28.24
N GLN A 167 -6.76 8.67 29.54
CA GLN A 167 -7.78 9.15 30.45
C GLN A 167 -7.37 10.53 31.00
N PRO A 168 -8.28 11.51 30.99
CA PRO A 168 -8.07 12.75 31.72
C PRO A 168 -7.78 12.47 33.20
N ARG A 169 -6.93 13.27 33.84
CA ARG A 169 -6.78 13.21 35.31
C ARG A 169 -8.06 13.77 35.95
N ASP A 170 -8.46 13.20 37.09
CA ASP A 170 -9.66 13.57 37.86
C ASP A 170 -10.06 15.07 37.73
N GLY A 171 -11.24 15.31 37.15
CA GLY A 171 -11.83 16.63 36.92
C GLY A 171 -13.09 16.54 36.04
N GLU A 172 -14.05 17.46 36.21
CA GLU A 172 -15.18 17.62 35.27
C GLU A 172 -14.64 18.18 33.94
N PHE A 173 -14.54 17.33 32.92
CA PHE A 173 -14.33 17.79 31.56
C PHE A 173 -15.69 18.08 30.93
N PRO A 174 -15.87 19.18 30.20
CA PRO A 174 -17.11 19.44 29.50
C PRO A 174 -17.30 18.36 28.41
N THR A 175 -18.07 17.33 28.74
CA THR A 175 -18.62 16.36 27.81
C THR A 175 -19.80 17.01 27.12
N PHE A 176 -19.56 17.63 25.97
CA PHE A 176 -20.68 18.02 25.11
C PHE A 176 -21.27 16.75 24.49
N SER A 177 -22.56 16.77 24.18
CA SER A 177 -23.12 15.86 23.17
C SER A 177 -22.39 16.11 21.84
N GLY A 178 -21.38 15.29 21.54
CA GLY A 178 -20.43 15.57 20.45
C GLY A 178 -19.23 16.44 20.83
N GLY A 179 -18.80 16.37 22.09
CA GLY A 179 -17.61 17.02 22.60
C GLY A 179 -16.33 16.26 22.29
N TRP A 180 -15.21 16.85 22.68
CA TRP A 180 -13.88 16.29 22.47
C TRP A 180 -13.54 15.15 23.43
N PHE A 181 -14.38 14.83 24.41
CA PHE A 181 -14.13 13.78 25.38
C PHE A 181 -15.36 12.89 25.52
N HIS A 182 -15.14 11.58 25.56
CA HIS A 182 -16.19 10.57 25.74
C HIS A 182 -16.01 9.85 27.07
N GLU A 183 -17.09 9.82 27.86
CA GLU A 183 -17.14 9.26 29.23
C GLU A 183 -17.73 7.84 29.30
N ASP A 184 -18.20 7.26 28.19
CA ASP A 184 -18.79 5.92 28.22
C ASP A 184 -17.72 4.85 28.50
N ASP A 185 -17.87 4.20 29.65
CA ASP A 185 -16.98 3.17 30.17
C ASP A 185 -17.49 1.75 29.83
N SER A 186 -18.31 1.57 28.80
CA SER A 186 -18.91 0.26 28.45
C SER A 186 -17.93 -0.84 27.97
N GLY A 187 -16.62 -0.59 28.00
CA GLY A 187 -15.59 -1.66 28.13
C GLY A 187 -14.99 -2.18 26.84
N TYR A 188 -15.51 -1.76 25.68
CA TYR A 188 -15.00 -2.17 24.37
C TYR A 188 -14.92 -1.01 23.35
N ASP A 189 -15.18 0.22 23.78
CA ASP A 189 -15.11 1.38 22.90
C ASP A 189 -13.66 1.86 22.80
N LEU A 190 -13.09 1.80 21.59
CA LEU A 190 -11.75 2.33 21.28
C LEU A 190 -11.66 3.86 21.49
N ASP A 191 -12.81 4.49 21.75
CA ASP A 191 -12.99 5.92 21.88
C ASP A 191 -13.05 6.43 23.34
N ARG A 192 -12.54 5.66 24.32
CA ARG A 192 -12.38 6.18 25.69
C ARG A 192 -11.35 7.32 25.71
N GLY A 193 -11.77 8.53 26.07
CA GLY A 193 -10.88 9.71 26.21
C GLY A 193 -11.12 10.78 25.15
N LEU A 194 -10.03 11.43 24.68
CA LEU A 194 -10.13 12.54 23.73
C LEU A 194 -10.61 12.06 22.34
N LEU A 195 -11.90 12.26 22.07
CA LEU A 195 -12.58 12.00 20.80
C LEU A 195 -12.28 13.15 19.81
N TRP A 196 -11.03 13.22 19.37
CA TRP A 196 -10.63 14.18 18.34
C TRP A 196 -11.14 13.73 16.96
N VAL A 197 -11.07 12.43 16.64
CA VAL A 197 -11.73 11.78 15.48
C VAL A 197 -12.21 10.36 15.85
N SER A 198 -13.43 10.02 15.44
CA SER A 198 -14.01 8.68 15.55
C SER A 198 -14.74 8.30 14.27
N GLU A 199 -14.57 7.04 13.85
CA GLU A 199 -15.32 6.44 12.73
C GLU A 199 -16.40 5.46 13.19
N VAL A 200 -16.60 5.35 14.50
CA VAL A 200 -17.53 4.40 15.11
C VAL A 200 -18.95 4.69 14.63
N ARG A 201 -19.67 3.63 14.25
CA ARG A 201 -21.01 3.73 13.67
C ARG A 201 -22.09 3.23 14.62
N GLY A 202 -23.27 3.85 14.53
CA GLY A 202 -24.50 3.30 15.07
C GLY A 202 -25.06 2.19 14.17
N ASP A 203 -26.13 1.55 14.62
CA ASP A 203 -26.83 0.50 13.86
C ASP A 203 -27.48 1.02 12.56
N ASP A 204 -27.63 2.34 12.43
CA ASP A 204 -28.13 3.02 11.23
C ASP A 204 -27.03 3.35 10.20
N GLY A 205 -25.77 2.96 10.47
CA GLY A 205 -24.62 3.22 9.61
C GLY A 205 -24.13 4.67 9.61
N ARG A 206 -24.70 5.55 10.43
CA ARG A 206 -24.21 6.92 10.63
C ARG A 206 -23.11 6.93 11.70
N ILE A 207 -22.25 7.95 11.63
CA ILE A 207 -21.22 8.17 12.66
C ILE A 207 -21.94 8.38 13.99
N ARG A 208 -21.58 7.59 15.00
CA ARG A 208 -22.22 7.56 16.31
C ARG A 208 -22.00 8.87 17.06
N HIS A 209 -20.78 9.40 17.00
CA HIS A 209 -20.38 10.60 17.73
C HIS A 209 -20.28 11.81 16.80
N HIS A 210 -20.79 12.95 17.25
CA HIS A 210 -20.59 14.21 16.55
C HIS A 210 -19.21 14.77 16.92
N HIS A 211 -18.37 15.13 15.93
CA HIS A 211 -17.07 15.75 16.17
C HIS A 211 -16.73 16.76 15.06
N PRO A 212 -15.83 17.74 15.29
CA PRO A 212 -15.54 18.81 14.32
C PRO A 212 -15.04 18.32 12.95
N PHE A 213 -14.35 17.19 12.91
CA PHE A 213 -13.78 16.60 11.67
C PHE A 213 -14.71 15.59 10.99
N ARG A 214 -16.01 15.64 11.28
CA ARG A 214 -16.98 14.71 10.69
C ARG A 214 -16.93 14.67 9.16
N GLY A 215 -16.78 15.83 8.52
CA GLY A 215 -16.69 15.92 7.06
C GLY A 215 -15.50 15.17 6.48
N TYR A 216 -14.36 15.18 7.18
CA TYR A 216 -13.17 14.43 6.79
C TYR A 216 -13.42 12.92 6.82
N VAL A 217 -14.05 12.42 7.89
CA VAL A 217 -14.43 11.00 8.02
C VAL A 217 -15.46 10.61 6.96
N GLU A 218 -16.42 11.48 6.66
CA GLU A 218 -17.40 11.27 5.59
C GLU A 218 -16.74 11.19 4.20
N ASP A 219 -15.73 12.03 3.92
CA ASP A 219 -15.00 12.02 2.65
C ASP A 219 -14.12 10.76 2.51
N ARG A 220 -13.43 10.33 3.58
CA ARG A 220 -12.67 9.07 3.60
C ARG A 220 -13.57 7.87 3.36
N ARG A 221 -14.71 7.83 4.05
CA ARG A 221 -15.74 6.81 3.83
C ARG A 221 -16.21 6.80 2.39
N ALA A 222 -16.50 7.98 1.82
CA ALA A 222 -16.93 8.06 0.43
C ALA A 222 -15.85 7.50 -0.50
N GLU A 223 -14.57 7.75 -0.21
CA GLU A 223 -13.47 7.17 -0.96
C GLU A 223 -13.41 5.65 -0.84
N PHE A 224 -13.56 5.08 0.35
CA PHE A 224 -13.61 3.63 0.53
C PHE A 224 -14.67 2.95 -0.33
N TRP A 225 -15.89 3.48 -0.34
CA TRP A 225 -16.98 2.92 -1.15
C TRP A 225 -16.77 3.18 -2.64
N ARG A 226 -16.14 4.30 -3.03
CA ARG A 226 -15.72 4.53 -4.42
C ARG A 226 -14.69 3.51 -4.86
N LEU A 227 -13.77 3.09 -4.00
CA LEU A 227 -12.77 2.08 -4.34
C LEU A 227 -13.40 0.71 -4.56
N LEU A 228 -14.40 0.34 -3.77
CA LEU A 228 -15.20 -0.86 -4.06
C LEU A 228 -15.85 -0.76 -5.43
N TYR A 229 -16.49 0.37 -5.73
CA TYR A 229 -17.10 0.61 -7.04
C TYR A 229 -16.06 0.50 -8.17
N VAL A 230 -14.89 1.11 -8.02
CA VAL A 230 -13.79 1.01 -9.00
C VAL A 230 -13.42 -0.45 -9.18
N ALA A 231 -13.13 -1.19 -8.11
CA ALA A 231 -12.70 -2.59 -8.15
C ALA A 231 -13.74 -3.51 -8.82
N VAL A 232 -15.01 -3.38 -8.44
CA VAL A 232 -16.12 -4.16 -9.02
C VAL A 232 -16.26 -3.88 -10.52
N THR A 233 -16.14 -2.61 -10.93
CA THR A 233 -16.25 -2.22 -12.35
C THR A 233 -15.02 -2.53 -13.19
N ARG A 234 -13.96 -3.13 -12.63
CA ARG A 234 -12.82 -3.61 -13.44
C ARG A 234 -13.08 -5.00 -14.03
N ALA A 235 -14.09 -5.71 -13.53
CA ALA A 235 -14.45 -7.05 -14.02
C ALA A 235 -15.25 -6.94 -15.34
N GLY A 236 -14.76 -7.59 -16.39
CA GLY A 236 -15.46 -7.73 -17.67
C GLY A 236 -16.48 -8.86 -17.64
N ASP A 237 -16.03 -10.09 -17.41
CA ASP A 237 -16.87 -11.28 -17.49
C ASP A 237 -17.24 -11.83 -16.11
N HIS A 238 -16.26 -11.90 -15.21
CA HIS A 238 -16.42 -12.53 -13.90
C HIS A 238 -15.82 -11.70 -12.77
N LEU A 239 -16.61 -11.54 -11.70
CA LEU A 239 -16.16 -11.01 -10.43
C LEU A 239 -16.22 -12.13 -9.38
N VAL A 240 -15.10 -12.40 -8.74
CA VAL A 240 -15.00 -13.33 -7.61
C VAL A 240 -14.87 -12.53 -6.32
N VAL A 241 -15.82 -12.72 -5.42
CA VAL A 241 -15.87 -12.04 -4.12
C VAL A 241 -15.84 -13.09 -3.01
N PRO A 242 -14.87 -13.06 -2.08
CA PRO A 242 -14.93 -13.86 -0.88
C PRO A 242 -16.05 -13.32 0.01
N LEU A 243 -17.07 -14.15 0.20
CA LEU A 243 -18.13 -13.91 1.18
C LEU A 243 -17.66 -14.49 2.51
N ALA A 244 -17.06 -13.62 3.32
CA ALA A 244 -16.76 -13.93 4.70
C ALA A 244 -17.90 -13.40 5.58
N ASP A 245 -18.33 -14.18 6.56
CA ASP A 245 -19.13 -13.65 7.66
C ASP A 245 -18.25 -12.65 8.42
N PRO A 246 -18.60 -11.35 8.45
CA PRO A 246 -17.80 -10.35 9.15
C PRO A 246 -17.74 -10.57 10.67
N GLY A 247 -18.45 -11.58 11.23
CA GLY A 247 -18.26 -12.06 12.60
C GLY A 247 -18.60 -11.04 13.68
N GLY A 248 -19.25 -9.93 13.30
CA GLY A 248 -19.63 -8.83 14.17
C GLY A 248 -21.04 -8.38 13.84
N GLY A 249 -21.79 -7.92 14.85
CA GLY A 249 -23.17 -7.44 14.68
C GLY A 249 -23.31 -6.30 13.65
N LYS A 250 -24.52 -5.73 13.50
CA LYS A 250 -24.89 -4.74 12.46
C LYS A 250 -23.89 -3.61 12.17
N ALA A 251 -23.06 -3.22 13.14
CA ALA A 251 -21.97 -2.27 12.93
C ALA A 251 -20.94 -2.71 11.87
N SER A 252 -20.73 -4.02 11.66
CA SER A 252 -19.78 -4.58 10.69
C SER A 252 -20.26 -4.46 9.23
N GLU A 253 -21.59 -4.41 9.01
CA GLU A 253 -22.24 -4.22 7.70
C GLU A 253 -21.74 -2.94 7.02
N TRP A 254 -21.53 -1.89 7.82
CA TRP A 254 -21.18 -0.56 7.36
C TRP A 254 -19.67 -0.25 7.43
N ALA A 255 -18.88 -1.22 7.88
CA ALA A 255 -17.47 -1.03 8.18
C ALA A 255 -16.54 -1.86 7.28
N THR A 256 -17.09 -2.84 6.54
CA THR A 256 -16.35 -3.76 5.66
C THR A 256 -17.05 -3.88 4.31
N TRP A 257 -16.30 -4.16 3.24
CA TRP A 257 -16.92 -4.51 1.95
C TRP A 257 -17.65 -5.85 2.02
N ALA A 258 -17.12 -6.81 2.79
CA ALA A 258 -17.70 -8.14 2.98
C ALA A 258 -19.13 -8.04 3.56
N GLY A 259 -19.33 -7.27 4.62
CA GLY A 259 -20.64 -7.10 5.24
C GLY A 259 -21.67 -6.49 4.29
N ALA A 260 -21.27 -5.49 3.49
CA ALA A 260 -22.14 -4.91 2.48
C ALA A 260 -22.45 -5.89 1.34
N LEU A 261 -21.46 -6.62 0.84
CA LEU A 261 -21.63 -7.55 -0.28
C LEU A 261 -22.41 -8.81 0.12
N ALA A 262 -22.16 -9.37 1.30
CA ALA A 262 -22.85 -10.57 1.80
C ALA A 262 -24.36 -10.36 1.84
N LYS A 263 -24.83 -9.19 2.28
CA LYS A 263 -26.26 -8.85 2.30
C LYS A 263 -26.95 -8.96 0.93
N TYR A 264 -26.26 -8.62 -0.15
CA TYR A 264 -26.84 -8.60 -1.49
C TYR A 264 -26.54 -9.85 -2.31
N LEU A 265 -25.38 -10.48 -2.09
CA LEU A 265 -24.92 -11.64 -2.85
C LEU A 265 -25.29 -12.97 -2.19
N ASP A 266 -25.53 -12.99 -0.88
CA ASP A 266 -26.01 -14.16 -0.15
C ASP A 266 -27.07 -13.79 0.91
N PRO A 267 -28.30 -13.43 0.47
CA PRO A 267 -29.36 -12.99 1.37
C PRO A 267 -29.89 -14.10 2.30
N GLY A 268 -29.46 -15.36 2.12
CA GLY A 268 -29.93 -16.51 2.88
C GLY A 268 -29.01 -16.96 4.02
N ALA A 269 -27.85 -16.33 4.21
CA ALA A 269 -26.83 -16.74 5.18
C ALA A 269 -26.95 -16.09 6.58
N ASN A 270 -28.02 -15.32 6.86
CA ASN A 270 -28.28 -14.71 8.17
C ASN A 270 -29.38 -15.45 8.96
#